data_AF-A0A523KI84-F1
#
_entry.id   AF-A0A523KI84-F1
#
_cell.length_a   1.000
_cell.length_b   1.000
_cell.length_c   1.000
_cell.angle_alpha   90.00
_cell.angle_beta   90.00
_cell.angle_gamma   90.00
#
_symmetry.space_group_name_H-M   'P 1'
#
loop_
_entity.id
_entity.type
_entity.pdbx_description
1 polymer ?
#
loop_
_entity_poly.entity_id
_entity_poly.type
_entity_poly.pdbx_seq_one_letter_code
_entity_poly.pdbx_strand_id
1 'polypeptide(L)'
;MSMKEEGKDNIAESAELGSVSFDSAAFLKNLTNKPGVYRMLGNSGKVIYVGKARNLRKRVSSYFTRADTSPKTRAMVAQIRGIDVTVTHTEKEALILENNQIKALKPRYNIWFKDDKSYPYIYLSAEHDFPRLSFHRGAKSKKGRYFGPYPSAGAVRNTLNLMKKLFMTRQCKDSFFANRTRPCLEYQIKRCSAPCTGFISQKDYQKDIEHTIMFLEGKNEEVIDSLIIPMEKASKDLEYERAAHYRDQISNLRKLQENQYITAEKGNIDVIACCYKERIACVLVFFIRNGLNQGSQSHFPRVYIPRTDISKTDLPRHTENTLPESILEAFLAQFYLKDRAVSGMPKEILLSHEPGNIKLLEEVISSHAKRQVKIKCRLRGDRAKWLKMAAENAELSLIQHLANKENRQQRTNKLNQLLKLEDPVQRMECFDISHTAGEATVASCVVFDAEGPLTKDYRRFNITNITPGDDYAAMEQAIMRRYTRVKKEEGKIPDIIFIDGGKGQVGKAQKVLEELQLNEPVLIGIAKGPSRKAGMETLIIERENKQIHLPHDSPALHLIQHIR
;
A
#
# COMPACT_ATOMS: atom_id res chain seq x y z
N MET A 1 -48.66 -23.49 -13.89
CA MET A 1 -48.62 -22.25 -14.68
C MET A 1 -49.24 -21.13 -13.86
N SER A 2 -48.43 -20.39 -13.11
CA SER A 2 -48.61 -18.98 -12.74
C SER A 2 -47.57 -18.66 -11.66
N MET A 3 -46.35 -18.30 -12.09
CA MET A 3 -45.35 -17.69 -11.23
C MET A 3 -45.28 -16.23 -11.67
N LYS A 4 -45.79 -15.34 -10.81
CA LYS A 4 -45.62 -13.89 -10.94
C LYS A 4 -44.47 -13.44 -10.06
N GLU A 5 -43.71 -12.53 -10.65
CA GLU A 5 -42.67 -11.66 -10.15
C GLU A 5 -42.83 -11.18 -8.71
N GLU A 6 -41.72 -11.14 -7.98
CA GLU A 6 -41.31 -9.95 -7.23
C GLU A 6 -39.80 -10.01 -6.97
N GLY A 7 -39.11 -8.95 -7.41
CA GLY A 7 -37.69 -8.73 -7.18
C GLY A 7 -37.47 -7.53 -6.27
N LYS A 8 -36.22 -7.41 -5.81
CA LYS A 8 -35.62 -6.33 -4.99
C LYS A 8 -35.95 -6.41 -3.50
N ASP A 9 -34.96 -6.85 -2.73
CA ASP A 9 -34.27 -6.02 -1.74
C ASP A 9 -33.30 -6.90 -0.95
N ASN A 10 -32.01 -6.79 -1.26
CA ASN A 10 -30.96 -7.51 -0.54
C ASN A 10 -29.71 -6.64 -0.45
N ILE A 11 -29.87 -5.42 0.08
CA ILE A 11 -28.76 -4.55 0.50
C ILE A 11 -29.25 -3.66 1.66
N ALA A 12 -29.07 -4.08 2.92
CA ALA A 12 -28.86 -3.18 4.05
C ALA A 12 -28.48 -3.97 5.32
N GLU A 13 -27.75 -3.31 6.21
CA GLU A 13 -27.54 -3.65 7.63
C GLU A 13 -26.43 -4.64 7.98
N SER A 14 -25.20 -4.25 7.64
CA SER A 14 -24.05 -4.53 8.51
C SER A 14 -23.94 -3.43 9.57
N ALA A 15 -24.30 -3.77 10.81
CA ALA A 15 -24.31 -2.92 11.99
C ALA A 15 -22.99 -2.14 12.22
N GLU A 16 -23.14 -0.89 12.64
CA GLU A 16 -22.09 0.09 12.94
C GLU A 16 -21.28 -0.35 14.17
N LEU A 17 -20.07 -0.89 13.95
CA LEU A 17 -19.07 -0.99 15.01
C LEU A 17 -18.43 0.39 15.27
N GLY A 18 -18.39 0.77 16.55
CA GLY A 18 -17.80 1.99 17.10
C GLY A 18 -16.46 2.36 16.47
N SER A 19 -16.31 3.66 16.17
CA SER A 19 -15.29 4.16 15.26
C SER A 19 -13.94 4.39 15.94
N VAL A 20 -12.98 3.48 15.75
CA VAL A 20 -11.56 3.68 16.11
C VAL A 20 -10.97 4.92 15.41
N SER A 21 -10.91 6.07 16.09
CA SER A 21 -10.41 7.32 15.50
C SER A 21 -8.90 7.22 15.19
N PHE A 22 -8.53 7.37 13.92
CA PHE A 22 -7.14 7.49 13.48
C PHE A 22 -6.55 8.83 13.95
N ASP A 23 -5.43 8.80 14.69
CA ASP A 23 -4.70 10.00 15.11
C ASP A 23 -4.00 10.68 13.92
N SER A 24 -4.80 11.45 13.19
CA SER A 24 -4.37 12.18 12.01
C SER A 24 -3.33 13.26 12.34
N ALA A 25 -3.38 13.89 13.51
CA ALA A 25 -2.48 14.98 13.87
C ALA A 25 -1.04 14.49 14.05
N ALA A 26 -0.85 13.40 14.81
CA ALA A 26 0.47 12.80 14.98
C ALA A 26 1.04 12.29 13.65
N PHE A 27 0.19 11.65 12.82
CA PHE A 27 0.61 11.14 11.52
C PHE A 27 1.08 12.26 10.58
N LEU A 28 0.33 13.36 10.49
CA LEU A 28 0.64 14.49 9.61
C LEU A 28 1.95 15.20 9.99
N LYS A 29 2.31 15.22 11.28
CA LYS A 29 3.57 15.80 11.78
C LYS A 29 4.79 15.08 11.19
N ASN A 30 4.70 13.76 11.04
CA ASN A 30 5.79 12.91 10.55
C ASN A 30 5.75 12.65 9.03
N LEU A 31 4.84 13.30 8.29
CA LEU A 31 4.66 13.07 6.86
C LEU A 31 5.69 13.85 6.01
N THR A 32 6.24 13.21 4.97
CA THR A 32 7.22 13.87 4.09
C THR A 32 6.59 14.90 3.13
N ASN A 33 7.41 15.85 2.67
CA ASN A 33 7.04 16.82 1.63
C ASN A 33 7.31 16.32 0.20
N LYS A 34 7.92 15.13 0.04
CA LYS A 34 8.24 14.51 -1.26
C LYS A 34 6.96 14.10 -2.03
N PRO A 35 7.03 13.90 -3.35
CA PRO A 35 5.94 13.32 -4.13
C PRO A 35 5.76 11.83 -3.80
N GLY A 36 4.55 11.31 -4.00
CA GLY A 36 4.26 9.90 -3.77
C GLY A 36 2.80 9.55 -3.82
N VAL A 37 2.49 8.31 -3.43
CA VAL A 37 1.15 7.74 -3.36
C VAL A 37 0.82 7.44 -1.91
N TYR A 38 -0.38 7.78 -1.47
CA TYR A 38 -0.90 7.42 -0.15
C TYR A 38 -2.11 6.50 -0.29
N ARG A 39 -2.23 5.55 0.64
CA ARG A 39 -3.34 4.59 0.74
C ARG A 39 -4.02 4.81 2.07
N MET A 40 -5.31 5.07 2.05
CA MET A 40 -6.13 5.10 3.25
C MET A 40 -6.68 3.71 3.52
N LEU A 41 -6.46 3.23 4.73
CA LEU A 41 -6.87 1.93 5.21
C LEU A 41 -8.11 2.09 6.10
N GLY A 42 -9.10 1.23 5.88
CA GLY A 42 -10.28 1.14 6.72
C GLY A 42 -10.13 0.07 7.81
N ASN A 43 -11.26 -0.42 8.31
CA ASN A 43 -11.28 -1.55 9.24
C ASN A 43 -10.56 -2.77 8.63
N SER A 44 -9.95 -3.59 9.51
CA SER A 44 -9.18 -4.80 9.15
C SER A 44 -8.04 -4.57 8.14
N GLY A 45 -7.52 -3.35 8.00
CA GLY A 45 -6.41 -3.03 7.09
C GLY A 45 -6.77 -3.01 5.60
N LYS A 46 -8.06 -3.03 5.24
CA LYS A 46 -8.50 -3.00 3.84
C LYS A 46 -8.28 -1.61 3.23
N VAL A 47 -7.71 -1.54 2.04
CA VAL A 47 -7.49 -0.27 1.33
C VAL A 47 -8.83 0.29 0.84
N ILE A 48 -9.23 1.45 1.37
CA ILE A 48 -10.51 2.11 1.04
C ILE A 48 -10.34 3.24 0.02
N TYR A 49 -9.15 3.84 -0.05
CA TYR A 49 -8.82 4.89 -1.02
C TYR A 49 -7.30 4.91 -1.33
N VAL A 50 -6.94 5.28 -2.55
CA VAL A 50 -5.56 5.49 -3.02
C VAL A 50 -5.50 6.85 -3.71
N GLY A 51 -4.48 7.65 -3.45
CA GLY A 51 -4.30 8.92 -4.13
C GLY A 51 -2.85 9.32 -4.35
N LYS A 52 -2.59 10.11 -5.40
CA LYS A 52 -1.28 10.72 -5.66
C LYS A 52 -1.15 12.08 -4.99
N ALA A 53 0.09 12.47 -4.71
CA ALA A 53 0.44 13.79 -4.23
C ALA A 53 1.78 14.25 -4.82
N ARG A 54 1.85 15.51 -5.27
CA ARG A 54 3.14 16.18 -5.54
C ARG A 54 3.88 16.50 -4.23
N ASN A 55 3.13 16.75 -3.17
CA ASN A 55 3.62 16.93 -1.80
C ASN A 55 2.68 16.18 -0.86
N LEU A 56 3.17 15.10 -0.27
CA LEU A 56 2.38 14.19 0.56
C LEU A 56 1.81 14.88 1.79
N ARG A 57 2.61 15.63 2.56
CA ARG A 57 2.14 16.40 3.72
C ARG A 57 0.97 17.33 3.36
N LYS A 58 1.15 18.25 2.41
CA LYS A 58 0.11 19.21 2.02
C LYS A 58 -1.17 18.52 1.53
N ARG A 59 -1.03 17.45 0.73
CA ARG A 59 -2.19 16.74 0.16
C ARG A 59 -2.97 15.98 1.22
N VAL A 60 -2.29 15.22 2.09
CA VAL A 60 -2.97 14.42 3.11
C VAL A 60 -3.56 15.33 4.19
N SER A 61 -2.87 16.40 4.61
CA SER A 61 -3.41 17.39 5.56
C SER A 61 -4.72 18.01 5.08
N SER A 62 -4.88 18.22 3.76
CA SER A 62 -6.09 18.85 3.20
C SER A 62 -7.38 18.07 3.42
N TYR A 63 -7.31 16.78 3.74
CA TYR A 63 -8.48 15.95 4.08
C TYR A 63 -8.99 16.21 5.50
N PHE A 64 -8.14 16.69 6.41
CA PHE A 64 -8.44 16.85 7.83
C PHE A 64 -8.66 18.31 8.25
N THR A 65 -8.18 19.27 7.44
CA THR A 65 -8.27 20.71 7.78
C THR A 65 -9.44 21.46 7.16
N ARG A 66 -10.11 20.90 6.14
CA ARG A 66 -11.18 21.60 5.41
C ARG A 66 -12.58 21.21 5.88
N ALA A 67 -13.27 22.17 6.51
CA ALA A 67 -14.68 22.06 6.89
C ALA A 67 -15.61 21.83 5.69
N ASP A 68 -15.24 22.35 4.51
CA ASP A 68 -16.05 22.33 3.30
C ASP A 68 -15.73 21.15 2.36
N THR A 69 -15.70 19.94 2.93
CA THR A 69 -15.42 18.70 2.17
C THR A 69 -16.71 18.06 1.70
N SER A 70 -16.73 17.49 0.49
CA SER A 70 -17.90 16.79 -0.04
C SER A 70 -18.42 15.69 0.93
N PRO A 71 -19.73 15.39 0.97
CA PRO A 71 -20.28 14.34 1.84
C PRO A 71 -19.56 12.99 1.71
N LYS A 72 -19.17 12.64 0.47
CA LYS A 72 -18.38 11.44 0.18
C LYS A 72 -17.01 11.46 0.87
N THR A 73 -16.31 12.59 0.82
CA THR A 73 -15.01 12.75 1.46
C THR A 73 -15.13 12.63 2.97
N ARG A 74 -16.14 13.24 3.59
CA ARG A 74 -16.38 13.12 5.04
C ARG A 74 -16.64 11.67 5.46
N ALA A 75 -17.50 10.96 4.72
CA ALA A 75 -17.77 9.54 4.98
C ALA A 75 -16.52 8.67 4.82
N MET A 76 -15.67 8.95 3.82
CA MET A 76 -14.40 8.26 3.62
C MET A 76 -13.44 8.52 4.79
N VAL A 77 -13.28 9.78 5.19
CA VAL A 77 -12.34 10.18 6.26
C VAL A 77 -12.73 9.56 7.60
N ALA A 78 -14.03 9.47 7.92
CA ALA A 78 -14.52 8.83 9.14
C ALA A 78 -14.18 7.32 9.23
N GLN A 79 -13.98 6.67 8.08
CA GLN A 79 -13.62 5.25 8.01
C GLN A 79 -12.11 5.00 8.05
N ILE A 80 -11.26 6.03 8.02
CA ILE A 80 -9.81 5.87 8.04
C ILE A 80 -9.37 5.33 9.40
N ARG A 81 -8.66 4.21 9.37
CA ARG A 81 -7.98 3.58 10.52
C ARG A 81 -6.46 3.61 10.40
N GLY A 82 -5.94 3.88 9.21
CA GLY A 82 -4.51 4.01 8.95
C GLY A 82 -4.23 4.63 7.59
N ILE A 83 -3.01 5.16 7.41
CA ILE A 83 -2.55 5.67 6.12
C ILE A 83 -1.15 5.13 5.86
N ASP A 84 -1.00 4.46 4.72
CA ASP A 84 0.31 4.05 4.20
C ASP A 84 0.77 5.02 3.13
N VAL A 85 2.09 5.23 3.02
CA VAL A 85 2.67 6.11 2.01
C VAL A 85 3.83 5.43 1.31
N THR A 86 3.85 5.56 -0.02
CA THR A 86 4.97 5.20 -0.87
C THR A 86 5.51 6.46 -1.54
N VAL A 87 6.72 6.86 -1.17
CA VAL A 87 7.43 8.02 -1.73
C VAL A 87 8.06 7.64 -3.08
N THR A 88 7.91 8.51 -4.08
CA THR A 88 8.50 8.37 -5.42
C THR A 88 9.47 9.51 -5.71
N HIS A 89 10.27 9.43 -6.78
CA HIS A 89 11.18 10.52 -7.16
C HIS A 89 10.45 11.66 -7.86
N THR A 90 9.44 11.32 -8.66
CA THR A 90 8.71 12.31 -9.47
C THR A 90 7.19 12.18 -9.32
N GLU A 91 6.46 13.25 -9.67
CA GLU A 91 4.99 13.22 -9.74
C GLU A 91 4.48 12.24 -10.82
N LYS A 92 5.23 12.07 -11.92
CA LYS A 92 4.87 11.13 -12.99
C LYS A 92 4.89 9.69 -12.50
N GLU A 93 5.91 9.31 -11.72
CA GLU A 93 5.97 8.00 -11.07
C GLU A 93 4.82 7.81 -10.08
N ALA A 94 4.52 8.82 -9.26
CA ALA A 94 3.39 8.77 -8.34
C ALA A 94 2.06 8.55 -9.07
N LEU A 95 1.85 9.21 -10.22
CA LEU A 95 0.66 9.01 -11.06
C LEU A 95 0.55 7.58 -11.60
N ILE A 96 1.66 7.01 -12.07
CA ILE A 96 1.68 5.63 -12.59
C ILE A 96 1.41 4.64 -11.45
N LEU A 97 2.08 4.81 -10.31
CA LEU A 97 1.93 3.95 -9.15
C LEU A 97 0.51 3.99 -8.57
N GLU A 98 -0.09 5.18 -8.45
CA GLU A 98 -1.48 5.35 -8.02
C GLU A 98 -2.42 4.56 -8.92
N ASN A 99 -2.27 4.70 -10.24
CA ASN A 99 -3.11 4.02 -11.20
C ASN A 99 -3.00 2.49 -11.09
N ASN A 100 -1.77 1.98 -10.96
CA ASN A 100 -1.51 0.55 -10.76
C ASN A 100 -2.15 0.02 -9.46
N GLN A 101 -2.01 0.76 -8.36
CA GLN A 101 -2.60 0.39 -7.08
C GLN A 101 -4.13 0.43 -7.09
N ILE A 102 -4.74 1.43 -7.72
CA ILE A 102 -6.20 1.48 -7.88
C ILE A 102 -6.70 0.25 -8.66
N LYS A 103 -6.00 -0.18 -9.71
CA LYS A 103 -6.39 -1.35 -10.50
C LYS A 103 -6.21 -2.67 -9.75
N ALA A 104 -5.10 -2.80 -9.02
CA ALA A 104 -4.80 -4.01 -8.26
C ALA A 104 -5.72 -4.16 -7.04
N LEU A 105 -5.97 -3.07 -6.31
CA LEU A 105 -6.66 -3.09 -5.02
C LEU A 105 -8.16 -2.80 -5.12
N LYS A 106 -8.61 -2.18 -6.22
CA LYS A 106 -10.00 -1.77 -6.48
C LYS A 106 -10.70 -1.13 -5.26
N PRO A 107 -10.09 -0.09 -4.64
CA PRO A 107 -10.60 0.55 -3.43
C PRO A 107 -12.01 1.15 -3.61
N ARG A 108 -12.84 1.06 -2.56
CA ARG A 108 -14.25 1.45 -2.57
C ARG A 108 -14.50 2.92 -2.91
N TYR A 109 -13.69 3.84 -2.37
CA TYR A 109 -13.93 5.28 -2.48
C TYR A 109 -13.26 5.94 -3.68
N ASN A 110 -12.26 5.29 -4.29
CA ASN A 110 -11.78 5.77 -5.58
C ASN A 110 -12.94 5.74 -6.55
N ILE A 111 -13.26 6.91 -7.11
CA ILE A 111 -14.16 6.98 -8.25
C ILE A 111 -13.49 6.10 -9.30
N TRP A 112 -14.10 4.94 -9.56
CA TRP A 112 -13.76 4.19 -10.75
C TRP A 112 -13.88 5.22 -11.86
N PHE A 113 -12.78 5.48 -12.55
CA PHE A 113 -12.91 5.93 -13.92
C PHE A 113 -13.75 4.82 -14.59
N LYS A 114 -15.07 4.98 -14.58
CA LYS A 114 -16.06 4.17 -15.32
C LYS A 114 -15.78 4.24 -16.82
N ASP A 115 -14.89 5.14 -17.19
CA ASP A 115 -14.00 4.94 -18.30
C ASP A 115 -13.18 3.65 -18.10
N ASP A 116 -13.74 2.55 -18.61
CA ASP A 116 -13.08 1.34 -19.10
C ASP A 116 -12.10 1.67 -20.25
N LYS A 117 -11.40 2.79 -20.11
CA LYS A 117 -10.40 3.30 -21.00
C LYS A 117 -9.17 2.44 -20.78
N SER A 118 -9.18 1.27 -21.42
CA SER A 118 -7.99 0.46 -21.70
C SER A 118 -6.79 1.37 -21.94
N TYR A 119 -5.62 0.99 -21.42
CA TYR A 119 -4.41 1.80 -21.60
C TYR A 119 -4.18 2.08 -23.09
N PRO A 120 -3.78 3.31 -23.44
CA PRO A 120 -3.45 3.60 -24.81
C PRO A 120 -2.11 2.92 -25.16
N TYR A 121 -2.09 2.29 -26.32
CA TYR A 121 -0.93 1.63 -26.92
C TYR A 121 -0.59 2.32 -28.24
N ILE A 122 0.66 2.16 -28.67
CA ILE A 122 1.04 2.34 -30.06
C ILE A 122 0.85 1.01 -30.75
N TYR A 123 0.07 0.99 -31.84
CA TYR A 123 -0.15 -0.17 -32.68
C TYR A 123 0.63 -0.02 -33.98
N LEU A 124 1.43 -1.03 -34.30
CA LEU A 124 2.09 -1.21 -35.57
C LEU A 124 1.36 -2.30 -36.36
N SER A 125 0.82 -1.94 -37.53
CA SER A 125 0.10 -2.88 -38.39
C SER A 125 1.03 -3.91 -39.03
N ALA A 126 0.62 -5.16 -39.14
CA ALA A 126 1.37 -6.19 -39.88
C ALA A 126 0.73 -6.57 -41.24
N GLU A 127 -0.39 -5.94 -41.61
CA GLU A 127 -1.21 -6.34 -42.76
C GLU A 127 -0.75 -5.74 -44.10
N HIS A 128 0.21 -4.81 -44.09
CA HIS A 128 0.65 -4.09 -45.29
C HIS A 128 2.17 -4.04 -45.35
N ASP A 129 2.72 -4.16 -46.56
CA ASP A 129 4.14 -4.00 -46.91
C ASP A 129 4.79 -2.71 -46.40
N PHE A 130 3.98 -1.69 -46.12
CA PHE A 130 4.40 -0.45 -45.47
C PHE A 130 3.66 -0.36 -44.14
N PRO A 131 4.19 -0.93 -43.04
CA PRO A 131 3.56 -0.88 -41.73
C PRO A 131 3.25 0.55 -41.27
N ARG A 132 2.08 0.79 -40.67
CA ARG A 132 1.72 2.10 -40.09
C ARG A 132 1.76 2.06 -38.58
N LEU A 133 2.20 3.16 -37.97
CA LEU A 133 2.02 3.40 -36.54
C LEU A 133 0.69 4.12 -36.29
N SER A 134 -0.05 3.70 -35.27
CA SER A 134 -1.28 4.38 -34.89
C SER A 134 -1.56 4.28 -33.40
N PHE A 135 -2.36 5.22 -32.92
CA PHE A 135 -2.92 5.17 -31.58
C PHE A 135 -3.93 4.01 -31.49
N HIS A 136 -3.79 3.16 -30.48
CA HIS A 136 -4.73 2.10 -30.20
C HIS A 136 -5.24 2.17 -28.76
N ARG A 137 -6.55 1.95 -28.62
CA ARG A 137 -7.23 1.83 -27.33
C ARG A 137 -8.34 0.79 -27.49
N GLY A 138 -8.30 -0.24 -26.67
CA GLY A 138 -9.29 -1.32 -26.64
C GLY A 138 -8.64 -2.70 -26.57
N ALA A 139 -9.45 -3.74 -26.80
CA ALA A 139 -8.98 -5.12 -26.91
C ALA A 139 -7.97 -5.27 -28.07
N LYS A 140 -6.92 -6.08 -27.87
CA LYS A 140 -5.86 -6.32 -28.86
C LYS A 140 -6.29 -7.37 -29.89
N SER A 141 -7.31 -7.05 -30.69
CA SER A 141 -7.87 -7.98 -31.67
C SER A 141 -7.25 -7.90 -33.07
N LYS A 142 -6.47 -6.86 -33.38
CA LYS A 142 -5.90 -6.64 -34.72
C LYS A 142 -4.53 -7.32 -34.87
N LYS A 143 -4.24 -7.82 -36.08
CA LYS A 143 -2.97 -8.48 -36.40
C LYS A 143 -1.82 -7.46 -36.51
N GLY A 144 -1.01 -7.38 -35.46
CA GLY A 144 0.15 -6.50 -35.42
C GLY A 144 0.81 -6.45 -34.05
N ARG A 145 1.72 -5.49 -33.87
CA ARG A 145 2.48 -5.32 -32.63
C ARG A 145 1.93 -4.16 -31.82
N TYR A 146 1.88 -4.34 -30.50
CA TYR A 146 1.37 -3.34 -29.56
C TYR A 146 2.47 -2.94 -28.57
N PHE A 147 2.81 -1.65 -28.54
CA PHE A 147 3.83 -1.06 -27.66
C PHE A 147 3.17 -0.17 -26.60
N GLY A 148 3.56 -0.34 -25.35
CA GLY A 148 2.93 0.30 -24.17
C GLY A 148 2.79 -0.69 -22.99
N PRO A 149 1.98 -0.40 -21.97
CA PRO A 149 0.97 0.67 -21.87
C PRO A 149 1.56 2.06 -21.59
N TYR A 150 0.95 3.11 -22.18
CA TYR A 150 1.33 4.50 -21.91
C TYR A 150 0.46 5.13 -20.81
N PRO A 151 1.01 6.06 -20.00
CA PRO A 151 0.30 6.65 -18.86
C PRO A 151 -0.87 7.56 -19.27
N SER A 152 -0.84 8.12 -20.48
CA SER A 152 -1.92 8.97 -21.00
C SER A 152 -1.96 8.94 -22.53
N ALA A 153 -3.09 9.35 -23.11
CA ALA A 153 -3.21 9.51 -24.56
C ALA A 153 -2.27 10.61 -25.10
N GLY A 154 -1.96 11.63 -24.28
CA GLY A 154 -0.96 12.64 -24.60
C GLY A 154 0.44 12.04 -24.73
N ALA A 155 0.82 11.11 -23.85
CA ALA A 155 2.10 10.41 -23.95
C ALA A 155 2.22 9.62 -25.27
N VAL A 156 1.16 8.90 -25.67
CA VAL A 156 1.15 8.20 -26.97
C VAL A 156 1.30 9.16 -28.13
N ARG A 157 0.56 10.28 -28.14
CA ARG A 157 0.66 11.28 -29.22
C ARG A 157 2.05 11.90 -29.30
N ASN A 158 2.67 12.19 -28.17
CA ASN A 158 4.04 12.72 -28.11
C ASN A 158 5.04 11.71 -28.67
N THR A 159 4.94 10.43 -28.28
CA THR A 159 5.79 9.37 -28.82
C THR A 159 5.56 9.17 -30.32
N LEU A 160 4.31 9.15 -30.79
CA LEU A 160 3.99 9.06 -32.22
C LEU A 160 4.57 10.24 -33.02
N ASN A 161 4.49 11.46 -32.47
CA ASN A 161 5.10 12.64 -33.09
C ASN A 161 6.63 12.57 -33.11
N LEU A 162 7.23 11.96 -32.08
CA LEU A 162 8.65 11.72 -32.03
C LEU A 162 9.08 10.69 -33.10
N MET A 163 8.33 9.60 -33.27
CA MET A 163 8.61 8.59 -34.30
C MET A 163 8.54 9.18 -35.71
N LYS A 164 7.61 10.10 -35.98
CA LYS A 164 7.57 10.85 -37.24
C LYS A 164 8.84 11.66 -37.49
N LYS A 165 9.37 12.32 -36.46
CA LYS A 165 10.57 13.16 -36.59
C LYS A 165 11.85 12.35 -36.73
N LEU A 166 11.93 11.20 -36.04
CA LEU A 166 13.13 10.37 -36.04
C LEU A 166 13.17 9.43 -37.24
N PHE A 167 12.10 8.68 -37.49
CA PHE A 167 12.12 7.57 -38.45
C PHE A 167 11.15 7.79 -39.63
N MET A 168 10.54 8.97 -39.75
CA MET A 168 9.63 9.35 -40.85
C MET A 168 8.56 8.29 -41.18
N THR A 169 8.04 7.64 -40.14
CA THR A 169 7.05 6.56 -40.27
C THR A 169 5.66 7.08 -40.63
N ARG A 170 4.88 6.26 -41.35
CA ARG A 170 3.55 6.65 -41.81
C ARG A 170 2.50 6.39 -40.73
N GLN A 171 1.47 7.22 -40.72
CA GLN A 171 0.28 7.06 -39.87
C GLN A 171 -1.04 7.20 -40.63
N CYS A 172 -0.97 7.45 -41.94
CA CYS A 172 -2.15 7.51 -42.79
C CYS A 172 -2.86 6.14 -42.80
N LYS A 173 -4.19 6.16 -42.87
CA LYS A 173 -4.97 4.93 -43.06
C LYS A 173 -4.70 4.38 -44.46
N ASP A 174 -4.86 3.07 -44.61
CA ASP A 174 -4.59 2.36 -45.86
C ASP A 174 -5.46 2.85 -47.02
N SER A 175 -6.70 3.27 -46.74
CA SER A 175 -7.58 3.91 -47.73
C SER A 175 -7.00 5.20 -48.32
N PHE A 176 -6.32 6.01 -47.48
CA PHE A 176 -5.64 7.21 -47.96
C PHE A 176 -4.33 6.83 -48.66
N PHE A 177 -3.64 5.78 -48.23
CA PHE A 177 -2.39 5.36 -48.85
C PHE A 177 -2.61 4.91 -50.30
N ALA A 178 -3.61 4.07 -50.55
CA ALA A 178 -3.89 3.52 -51.88
C ALA A 178 -4.36 4.59 -52.89
N ASN A 179 -5.06 5.62 -52.43
CA ASN A 179 -5.68 6.62 -53.31
C ASN A 179 -4.85 7.91 -53.47
N ARG A 180 -3.59 7.94 -53.00
CA ARG A 180 -2.76 9.15 -53.04
C ARG A 180 -1.92 9.21 -54.31
N THR A 181 -2.10 10.29 -55.05
CA THR A 181 -1.30 10.62 -56.24
C THR A 181 -0.19 11.65 -55.96
N ARG A 182 -0.29 12.39 -54.85
CA ARG A 182 0.69 13.42 -54.44
C ARG A 182 1.09 13.28 -52.96
N PRO A 183 2.36 13.56 -52.58
CA PRO A 183 2.82 13.54 -51.20
C PRO A 183 1.99 14.47 -50.30
N CYS A 184 1.79 14.06 -49.05
CA CYS A 184 1.02 14.84 -48.08
C CYS A 184 1.89 15.86 -47.32
N LEU A 185 1.24 16.71 -46.52
CA LEU A 185 1.90 17.71 -45.69
C LEU A 185 2.99 17.11 -44.78
N GLU A 186 2.76 15.90 -44.23
CA GLU A 186 3.74 15.24 -43.37
C GLU A 186 5.07 14.96 -44.09
N TYR A 187 5.05 14.69 -45.40
CA TYR A 187 6.28 14.57 -46.19
C TYR A 187 6.96 15.91 -46.36
N GLN A 188 6.20 16.96 -46.71
CA GLN A 188 6.73 18.31 -46.93
C GLN A 188 7.42 18.88 -45.68
N ILE A 189 6.92 18.54 -44.49
CA ILE A 189 7.53 18.94 -43.21
C ILE A 189 8.52 17.90 -42.65
N LYS A 190 9.00 16.96 -43.49
CA LYS A 190 10.01 15.93 -43.17
C LYS A 190 9.62 15.02 -41.98
N ARG A 191 8.37 14.54 -41.97
CA ARG A 191 7.79 13.65 -40.94
C ARG A 191 7.28 12.31 -41.47
N CYS A 192 7.31 12.12 -42.78
CA CYS A 192 6.92 10.90 -43.46
C CYS A 192 7.79 10.74 -44.71
N SER A 193 8.27 9.54 -45.03
CA SER A 193 9.06 9.26 -46.24
C SER A 193 8.23 9.09 -47.53
N ALA A 194 6.92 9.40 -47.46
CA ALA A 194 5.96 9.29 -48.56
C ALA A 194 5.98 7.94 -49.34
N PRO A 195 5.89 6.78 -48.66
CA PRO A 195 5.78 5.49 -49.33
C PRO A 195 4.54 5.37 -50.23
N CYS A 196 3.47 6.14 -49.96
CA CYS A 196 2.25 6.13 -50.76
C CYS A 196 2.43 6.59 -52.21
N THR A 197 3.50 7.34 -52.51
CA THR A 197 3.78 7.88 -53.85
C THR A 197 5.14 7.40 -54.37
N GLY A 198 5.72 6.35 -53.78
CA GLY A 198 6.94 5.70 -54.28
C GLY A 198 8.25 6.46 -54.05
N PHE A 199 8.29 7.48 -53.18
CA PHE A 199 9.52 8.24 -52.90
C PHE A 199 10.55 7.46 -52.06
N ILE A 200 10.15 6.34 -51.46
CA ILE A 200 11.04 5.44 -50.71
C ILE A 200 10.80 4.00 -51.16
N SER A 201 11.87 3.22 -51.21
CA SER A 201 11.79 1.79 -51.50
C SER A 201 11.17 1.03 -50.32
N GLN A 202 10.51 -0.10 -50.60
CA GLN A 202 9.99 -0.97 -49.54
C GLN A 202 11.09 -1.44 -48.59
N LYS A 203 12.28 -1.76 -49.13
CA LYS A 203 13.42 -2.25 -48.35
C LYS A 203 13.95 -1.19 -47.37
N ASP A 204 14.02 0.06 -47.79
CA ASP A 204 14.50 1.14 -46.91
C ASP A 204 13.46 1.53 -45.88
N TYR A 205 12.18 1.55 -46.27
CA TYR A 205 11.09 1.77 -45.32
C TYR A 205 11.05 0.70 -44.22
N GLN A 206 11.34 -0.55 -44.56
CA GLN A 206 11.37 -1.64 -43.59
C GLN A 206 12.49 -1.44 -42.55
N LYS A 207 13.65 -0.89 -42.94
CA LYS A 207 14.71 -0.52 -42.00
C LYS A 207 14.26 0.57 -41.03
N ASP A 208 13.52 1.58 -41.52
CA ASP A 208 12.96 2.63 -40.65
C ASP A 208 11.97 2.05 -39.63
N ILE A 209 11.19 1.05 -40.03
CA ILE A 209 10.28 0.32 -39.14
C ILE A 209 11.06 -0.54 -38.14
N GLU A 210 12.14 -1.20 -38.54
CA GLU A 210 13.01 -1.97 -37.64
C GLU A 210 13.65 -1.07 -36.57
N HIS A 211 14.20 0.08 -36.96
CA HIS A 211 14.73 1.07 -36.01
C HIS A 211 13.63 1.60 -35.08
N THR A 212 12.43 1.83 -35.59
CA THR A 212 11.26 2.22 -34.79
C THR A 212 10.91 1.15 -33.76
N ILE A 213 10.90 -0.13 -34.15
CA ILE A 213 10.62 -1.26 -33.26
C ILE A 213 11.69 -1.34 -32.17
N MET A 214 12.97 -1.30 -32.55
CA MET A 214 14.09 -1.35 -31.61
C MET A 214 14.01 -0.20 -30.59
N PHE A 215 13.72 1.01 -31.06
CA PHE A 215 13.51 2.17 -30.19
C PHE A 215 12.34 1.96 -29.21
N LEU A 216 11.19 1.48 -29.69
CA LEU A 216 10.02 1.22 -28.83
C LEU A 216 10.24 0.06 -27.84
N GLU A 217 11.20 -0.83 -28.11
CA GLU A 217 11.63 -1.89 -27.20
C GLU A 217 12.71 -1.45 -26.20
N GLY A 218 13.21 -0.22 -26.31
CA GLY A 218 14.24 0.36 -25.44
C GLY A 218 15.67 0.08 -25.88
N LYS A 219 15.89 -0.45 -27.08
CA LYS A 219 17.21 -0.78 -27.63
C LYS A 219 17.87 0.44 -28.28
N ASN A 220 17.96 1.54 -27.54
CA ASN A 220 18.37 2.84 -28.10
C ASN A 220 19.85 2.85 -28.54
N GLU A 221 20.72 2.16 -27.80
CA GLU A 221 22.14 2.04 -28.17
C GLU A 221 22.32 1.27 -29.48
N GLU A 222 21.64 0.13 -29.65
CA GLU A 222 21.65 -0.66 -30.90
C GLU A 222 21.24 0.20 -32.12
N VAL A 223 20.23 1.07 -31.96
CA VAL A 223 19.77 1.98 -33.02
C VAL A 223 20.77 3.11 -33.29
N ILE A 224 21.44 3.62 -32.26
CA ILE A 224 22.47 4.65 -32.46
C ILE A 224 23.65 4.04 -33.23
N ASP A 225 24.12 2.86 -32.83
CA ASP A 225 25.23 2.17 -33.47
C ASP A 225 24.91 1.82 -34.91
N SER A 226 23.67 1.39 -35.20
CA SER A 226 23.23 1.12 -36.58
C SER A 226 23.17 2.37 -37.47
N LEU A 227 23.01 3.57 -36.89
CA LEU A 227 22.99 4.85 -37.62
C LEU A 227 24.39 5.47 -37.78
N ILE A 228 25.36 5.14 -36.93
CA ILE A 228 26.74 5.65 -37.03
C ILE A 228 27.42 5.15 -38.31
N ILE A 229 27.29 3.86 -38.60
CA ILE A 229 27.91 3.23 -39.79
C ILE A 229 27.48 3.93 -41.10
N PRO A 230 26.17 4.11 -41.40
CA PRO A 230 25.75 4.79 -42.61
C PRO A 230 26.06 6.30 -42.60
N MET A 231 26.12 6.95 -41.42
CA MET A 231 26.57 8.34 -41.31
C MET A 231 28.02 8.51 -41.75
N GLU A 232 28.92 7.67 -41.23
CA GLU A 232 30.33 7.68 -41.60
C GLU A 232 30.54 7.35 -43.08
N LYS A 233 29.78 6.37 -43.59
CA LYS A 233 29.81 6.03 -45.02
C LYS A 233 29.36 7.22 -45.89
N ALA A 234 28.23 7.84 -45.58
CA ALA A 234 27.75 9.02 -46.31
C ALA A 234 28.76 10.18 -46.24
N SER A 235 29.45 10.35 -45.11
CA SER A 235 30.52 11.34 -44.98
C SER A 235 31.74 11.02 -45.84
N LYS A 236 32.13 9.74 -45.97
CA LYS A 236 33.22 9.29 -46.85
C LYS A 236 32.85 9.44 -48.33
N ASP A 237 31.60 9.16 -48.67
CA ASP A 237 31.05 9.28 -50.03
C ASP A 237 30.74 10.75 -50.41
N LEU A 238 31.09 11.73 -49.55
CA LEU A 238 30.85 13.18 -49.71
C LEU A 238 29.36 13.58 -49.80
N GLU A 239 28.45 12.71 -49.34
CA GLU A 239 27.01 12.95 -49.26
C GLU A 239 26.63 13.70 -47.96
N TYR A 240 27.09 14.94 -47.82
CA TYR A 240 26.99 15.70 -46.56
C TYR A 240 25.56 15.91 -46.05
N GLU A 241 24.56 16.05 -46.92
CA GLU A 241 23.16 16.19 -46.50
C GLU A 241 22.63 14.93 -45.81
N ARG A 242 22.99 13.75 -46.33
CA ARG A 242 22.61 12.46 -45.73
C ARG A 242 23.38 12.21 -44.44
N ALA A 243 24.67 12.54 -44.40
CA ALA A 243 25.47 12.46 -43.17
C ALA A 243 24.91 13.38 -42.07
N ALA A 244 24.54 14.63 -42.40
CA ALA A 244 23.91 15.56 -41.47
C ALA A 244 22.57 15.03 -40.95
N HIS A 245 21.76 14.40 -41.81
CA HIS A 245 20.49 13.79 -41.39
C HIS A 245 20.68 12.70 -40.32
N TYR A 246 21.60 11.76 -40.54
CA TYR A 246 21.91 10.72 -39.55
C TYR A 246 22.50 11.28 -38.26
N ARG A 247 23.41 12.26 -38.36
CA ARG A 247 23.99 12.94 -37.20
C ARG A 247 22.91 13.59 -36.32
N ASP A 248 21.96 14.28 -36.95
CA ASP A 248 20.88 14.96 -36.25
C ASP A 248 19.90 13.95 -35.60
N GLN A 249 19.64 12.81 -36.25
CA GLN A 249 18.90 11.69 -35.65
C GLN A 249 19.61 11.14 -34.40
N ILE A 250 20.93 10.89 -34.48
CA ILE A 250 21.74 10.41 -33.36
C ILE A 250 21.72 11.42 -32.19
N SER A 251 21.89 12.71 -32.48
CA SER A 251 21.86 13.77 -31.47
C SER A 251 20.50 13.84 -30.76
N ASN A 252 19.41 13.73 -31.51
CA ASN A 252 18.06 13.71 -30.94
C ASN A 252 17.80 12.46 -30.09
N LEU A 253 18.27 11.29 -30.53
CA LEU A 253 18.16 10.03 -29.77
C LEU A 253 18.91 10.11 -28.44
N ARG A 254 20.14 10.65 -28.42
CA ARG A 254 20.93 10.86 -27.19
C ARG A 254 20.25 11.80 -26.21
N LYS A 255 19.73 12.94 -26.69
CA LYS A 255 18.96 13.90 -25.85
C LYS A 255 17.69 13.28 -25.24
N LEU A 256 17.08 12.30 -25.91
CA LEU A 256 15.90 11.62 -25.38
C LEU A 256 16.26 10.59 -24.30
N GLN A 257 17.40 9.90 -24.45
CA GLN A 257 17.93 8.99 -23.44
C GLN A 257 18.22 9.74 -22.13
N GLU A 258 18.73 10.97 -22.21
CA GLU A 258 18.96 11.83 -21.04
C GLU A 258 17.65 12.25 -20.33
N ASN A 259 16.55 12.38 -21.08
CA ASN A 259 15.26 12.86 -20.60
C ASN A 259 14.24 11.75 -20.24
N GLN A 260 14.41 10.53 -20.74
CA GLN A 260 13.55 9.38 -20.43
C GLN A 260 14.06 8.61 -19.20
N TYR A 261 13.85 9.20 -18.03
CA TYR A 261 13.89 8.52 -16.73
C TYR A 261 12.61 7.66 -16.52
N ILE A 262 12.26 6.77 -17.45
CA ILE A 262 11.24 5.74 -17.23
C ILE A 262 11.83 4.41 -17.67
N THR A 263 12.04 3.56 -16.68
CA THR A 263 12.94 2.41 -16.65
C THR A 263 12.62 1.39 -17.74
N ALA A 264 13.60 1.12 -18.62
CA ALA A 264 13.53 0.17 -19.74
C ALA A 264 13.86 -1.28 -19.31
N GLU A 265 13.80 -1.63 -18.02
CA GLU A 265 14.12 -2.98 -17.58
C GLU A 265 12.92 -3.93 -17.70
N LYS A 266 13.11 -5.00 -18.49
CA LYS A 266 12.19 -6.14 -18.59
C LYS A 266 12.49 -7.13 -17.45
N GLY A 267 11.49 -7.42 -16.60
CA GLY A 267 11.64 -8.43 -15.55
C GLY A 267 10.76 -8.19 -14.32
N ASN A 268 10.56 -9.26 -13.53
CA ASN A 268 9.92 -9.21 -12.22
C ASN A 268 11.01 -9.24 -11.16
N ILE A 269 11.10 -8.17 -10.38
CA ILE A 269 12.14 -7.94 -9.38
C ILE A 269 11.45 -7.56 -8.07
N ASP A 270 11.89 -8.14 -6.96
CA ASP A 270 11.50 -7.66 -5.63
C ASP A 270 12.69 -6.92 -5.03
N VAL A 271 12.43 -5.74 -4.45
CA VAL A 271 13.46 -4.93 -3.78
C VAL A 271 13.11 -4.87 -2.31
N ILE A 272 14.00 -5.40 -1.47
CA ILE A 272 13.77 -5.59 -0.04
C ILE A 272 14.80 -4.78 0.73
N ALA A 273 14.33 -3.86 1.55
CA ALA A 273 15.15 -3.05 2.42
C ALA A 273 14.79 -3.27 3.89
N CYS A 274 15.80 -3.44 4.73
CA CYS A 274 15.64 -3.54 6.18
C CYS A 274 16.18 -2.28 6.84
N CYS A 275 15.45 -1.76 7.82
CA CYS A 275 15.87 -0.69 8.71
C CYS A 275 15.64 -1.14 10.15
N TYR A 276 16.61 -0.90 11.03
CA TYR A 276 16.53 -1.28 12.45
C TYR A 276 16.91 -0.08 13.32
N LYS A 277 15.99 0.32 14.20
CA LYS A 277 16.19 1.43 15.14
C LYS A 277 15.37 1.18 16.40
N GLU A 278 15.90 1.55 17.57
CA GLU A 278 15.18 1.46 18.85
C GLU A 278 14.57 0.06 19.13
N ARG A 279 15.31 -1.00 18.80
CA ARG A 279 14.89 -2.42 18.94
C ARG A 279 13.70 -2.84 18.08
N ILE A 280 13.30 -2.03 17.11
CA ILE A 280 12.26 -2.36 16.15
C ILE A 280 12.87 -2.46 14.75
N ALA A 281 12.57 -3.55 14.05
CA ALA A 281 12.92 -3.74 12.66
C ALA A 281 11.73 -3.42 11.75
N CYS A 282 12.00 -2.78 10.63
CA CYS A 282 11.08 -2.58 9.53
C CYS A 282 11.70 -3.17 8.27
N VAL A 283 11.04 -4.17 7.69
CA VAL A 283 11.40 -4.76 6.40
C VAL A 283 10.38 -4.32 5.38
N LEU A 284 10.81 -3.54 4.39
CA LEU A 284 9.99 -3.05 3.29
C LEU A 284 10.25 -3.88 2.04
N VAL A 285 9.18 -4.32 1.38
CA VAL A 285 9.22 -5.00 0.09
C VAL A 285 8.57 -4.12 -0.98
N PHE A 286 9.31 -3.81 -2.04
CA PHE A 286 8.82 -3.21 -3.27
C PHE A 286 8.65 -4.27 -4.34
N PHE A 287 7.49 -4.24 -5.03
CA PHE A 287 7.20 -5.16 -6.12
C PHE A 287 7.37 -4.46 -7.46
N ILE A 288 8.45 -4.79 -8.17
CA ILE A 288 8.72 -4.25 -9.50
C ILE A 288 8.37 -5.31 -10.53
N ARG A 289 7.47 -4.99 -11.46
CA ARG A 289 7.00 -5.91 -12.48
C ARG A 289 7.06 -5.19 -13.83
N ASN A 290 7.83 -5.75 -14.76
CA ASN A 290 8.11 -5.13 -16.06
C ASN A 290 8.63 -3.69 -15.94
N GLY A 291 9.56 -3.45 -15.01
CA GLY A 291 10.16 -2.13 -14.78
C GLY A 291 9.25 -1.12 -14.05
N LEU A 292 8.01 -1.49 -13.74
CA LEU A 292 7.06 -0.63 -13.05
C LEU A 292 6.89 -1.05 -11.58
N ASN A 293 6.93 -0.08 -10.67
CA ASN A 293 6.58 -0.29 -9.28
C ASN A 293 5.06 -0.51 -9.15
N GLN A 294 4.67 -1.64 -8.56
CA GLN A 294 3.27 -1.99 -8.28
C GLN A 294 2.83 -1.63 -6.86
N GLY A 295 3.77 -1.27 -5.97
CA GLY A 295 3.50 -0.89 -4.60
C GLY A 295 4.50 -1.46 -3.61
N SER A 296 4.25 -1.14 -2.34
CA SER A 296 5.08 -1.52 -1.22
C SER A 296 4.30 -2.18 -0.09
N GLN A 297 4.98 -3.06 0.65
CA GLN A 297 4.51 -3.67 1.89
C GLN A 297 5.58 -3.49 2.97
N SER A 298 5.18 -2.94 4.13
CA SER A 298 6.05 -2.80 5.31
C SER A 298 5.72 -3.91 6.30
N HIS A 299 6.75 -4.59 6.80
CA HIS A 299 6.65 -5.65 7.80
C HIS A 299 7.47 -5.30 9.03
N PHE A 300 6.92 -5.57 10.21
CA PHE A 300 7.57 -5.30 11.49
C PHE A 300 7.82 -6.62 12.23
N PRO A 301 8.85 -7.40 11.85
CA PRO A 301 9.15 -8.66 12.53
C PRO A 301 9.57 -8.41 13.99
N ARG A 302 9.09 -9.25 14.90
CA ARG A 302 9.51 -9.22 16.31
C ARG A 302 10.94 -9.76 16.39
N VAL A 303 11.89 -8.89 16.74
CA VAL A 303 13.29 -9.26 16.93
C VAL A 303 13.48 -9.62 18.39
N TYR A 304 13.70 -10.90 18.68
CA TYR A 304 14.11 -11.34 20.02
C TYR A 304 15.64 -11.27 20.08
N ILE A 305 16.18 -10.29 20.79
CA ILE A 305 17.58 -10.27 21.16
C ILE A 305 17.64 -10.84 22.58
N PRO A 306 18.19 -12.05 22.80
CA PRO A 306 18.46 -12.53 24.15
C PRO A 306 19.25 -11.46 24.91
N ARG A 307 18.82 -11.12 26.14
CA ARG A 307 19.64 -10.34 27.07
C ARG A 307 20.81 -11.21 27.49
N THR A 308 21.85 -11.24 26.69
CA THR A 308 23.17 -11.60 27.19
C THR A 308 23.92 -10.28 27.34
N ASP A 309 24.28 -9.95 28.57
CA ASP A 309 25.31 -8.96 28.89
C ASP A 309 26.62 -9.44 28.27
N ILE A 310 26.78 -9.23 26.97
CA ILE A 310 28.02 -9.53 26.28
C ILE A 310 28.89 -8.30 26.45
N SER A 311 29.71 -8.33 27.50
CA SER A 311 31.02 -7.68 27.49
C SER A 311 31.66 -7.97 26.14
N LYS A 312 32.15 -6.92 25.48
CA LYS A 312 32.66 -6.86 24.10
C LYS A 312 33.78 -7.85 23.71
N THR A 313 34.04 -8.93 24.45
CA THR A 313 35.25 -9.74 24.30
C THR A 313 35.02 -11.17 23.80
N ASP A 314 33.82 -11.76 23.89
CA ASP A 314 33.68 -13.21 23.65
C ASP A 314 32.43 -13.58 22.81
N LEU A 315 32.32 -13.06 21.59
CA LEU A 315 31.50 -13.73 20.56
C LEU A 315 32.38 -14.73 19.77
N PRO A 316 31.94 -15.99 19.58
CA PRO A 316 32.65 -16.96 18.76
C PRO A 316 32.77 -16.45 17.31
N ARG A 317 34.01 -16.47 16.79
CA ARG A 317 34.49 -15.91 15.51
C ARG A 317 33.89 -16.50 14.22
N HIS A 318 32.70 -17.12 14.26
CA HIS A 318 32.11 -17.81 13.10
C HIS A 318 30.71 -17.38 12.67
N THR A 319 30.13 -16.33 13.26
CA THR A 319 28.86 -15.76 12.78
C THR A 319 28.89 -14.23 12.83
N GLU A 320 29.68 -13.61 11.94
CA GLU A 320 29.76 -12.14 11.79
C GLU A 320 28.63 -11.60 10.88
N ASN A 321 27.36 -11.89 11.19
CA ASN A 321 26.25 -11.16 10.59
C ASN A 321 25.85 -10.03 11.55
N THR A 322 25.65 -8.81 11.04
CA THR A 322 25.03 -7.75 11.86
C THR A 322 23.52 -8.04 12.02
N LEU A 323 22.85 -7.31 12.91
CA LEU A 323 21.44 -7.54 13.25
C LEU A 323 20.51 -7.46 12.00
N PRO A 324 20.62 -6.43 11.13
CA PRO A 324 19.86 -6.35 9.87
C PRO A 324 20.02 -7.53 8.91
N GLU A 325 21.22 -8.10 8.75
CA GLU A 325 21.47 -9.26 7.88
C GLU A 325 20.70 -10.48 8.37
N SER A 326 20.78 -10.74 9.69
CA SER A 326 20.08 -11.86 10.33
C SER A 326 18.56 -11.72 10.26
N ILE A 327 18.05 -10.49 10.40
CA ILE A 327 16.61 -10.20 10.24
C ILE A 327 16.17 -10.46 8.80
N LEU A 328 16.95 -10.03 7.81
CA LEU A 328 16.65 -10.30 6.40
C LEU A 328 16.68 -11.78 6.08
N GLU A 329 17.65 -12.53 6.60
CA GLU A 329 17.74 -13.98 6.42
C GLU A 329 16.47 -14.71 6.88
N ALA A 330 16.04 -14.46 8.12
CA ALA A 330 14.81 -15.03 8.67
C ALA A 330 13.56 -14.56 7.91
N PHE A 331 13.51 -13.27 7.55
CA PHE A 331 12.38 -12.70 6.82
C PHE A 331 12.24 -13.32 5.42
N LEU A 332 13.33 -13.49 4.68
CA LEU A 332 13.31 -14.06 3.33
C LEU A 332 12.79 -15.50 3.34
N ALA A 333 13.30 -16.32 4.26
CA ALA A 333 12.83 -17.69 4.45
C ALA A 333 11.32 -17.70 4.75
N GLN A 334 10.87 -16.90 5.72
CA GLN A 334 9.45 -16.85 6.06
C GLN A 334 8.58 -16.28 4.92
N PHE A 335 9.03 -15.24 4.23
CA PHE A 335 8.22 -14.52 3.25
C PHE A 335 7.99 -15.33 1.98
N TYR A 336 9.02 -16.04 1.50
CA TYR A 336 8.97 -16.81 0.26
C TYR A 336 8.54 -18.27 0.45
N LEU A 337 8.65 -18.85 1.66
CA LEU A 337 8.30 -20.26 1.92
C LEU A 337 6.94 -20.48 2.56
N LYS A 338 6.29 -19.44 3.10
CA LYS A 338 5.02 -19.53 3.87
C LYS A 338 3.76 -19.46 2.99
N ASP A 339 3.67 -20.26 1.92
CA ASP A 339 2.46 -20.45 1.08
C ASP A 339 2.05 -19.33 0.09
N ARG A 340 2.92 -18.37 -0.26
CA ARG A 340 2.61 -17.41 -1.34
C ARG A 340 3.06 -17.88 -2.72
N ALA A 341 2.12 -18.46 -3.46
CA ALA A 341 1.95 -18.37 -4.91
C ALA A 341 3.22 -18.48 -5.78
N VAL A 342 3.50 -19.70 -6.25
CA VAL A 342 4.41 -19.99 -7.37
C VAL A 342 4.16 -19.05 -8.58
N SER A 343 2.90 -18.66 -8.80
CA SER A 343 2.49 -17.62 -9.75
C SER A 343 2.79 -16.21 -9.22
N GLY A 344 4.02 -15.73 -9.42
CA GLY A 344 4.36 -14.32 -9.21
C GLY A 344 5.72 -14.03 -8.58
N MET A 345 6.49 -15.07 -8.21
CA MET A 345 7.85 -14.89 -7.69
C MET A 345 8.72 -14.06 -8.66
N PRO A 346 9.71 -13.29 -8.17
CA PRO A 346 10.64 -12.57 -9.02
C PRO A 346 11.75 -13.50 -9.56
N LYS A 347 12.43 -13.11 -10.65
CA LYS A 347 13.66 -13.80 -11.09
C LYS A 347 14.89 -13.29 -10.34
N GLU A 348 14.77 -12.11 -9.75
CA GLU A 348 15.85 -11.40 -9.10
C GLU A 348 15.31 -10.70 -7.84
N ILE A 349 16.00 -10.84 -6.72
CA ILE A 349 15.70 -10.20 -5.44
C ILE A 349 16.87 -9.28 -5.09
N LEU A 350 16.57 -8.01 -4.83
CA LEU A 350 17.55 -7.00 -4.49
C LEU A 350 17.48 -6.70 -3.00
N LEU A 351 18.60 -6.80 -2.28
CA LEU A 351 18.64 -6.64 -0.82
C LEU A 351 19.47 -5.43 -0.39
N SER A 352 19.09 -4.82 0.72
CA SER A 352 19.82 -3.68 1.29
C SER A 352 21.02 -4.10 2.14
N HIS A 353 20.94 -5.25 2.80
CA HIS A 353 22.03 -5.86 3.57
C HIS A 353 22.24 -7.29 3.08
N GLU A 354 23.46 -7.80 3.23
CA GLU A 354 23.88 -9.09 2.69
C GLU A 354 23.69 -10.20 3.74
N PRO A 355 22.71 -11.11 3.60
CA PRO A 355 22.54 -12.22 4.54
C PRO A 355 23.77 -13.14 4.54
N GLY A 356 24.08 -13.78 5.67
CA GLY A 356 25.27 -14.64 5.76
C GLY A 356 25.22 -15.86 4.83
N ASN A 357 24.03 -16.42 4.58
CA ASN A 357 23.85 -17.61 3.73
C ASN A 357 23.04 -17.34 2.45
N ILE A 358 23.51 -16.42 1.59
CA ILE A 358 22.84 -16.14 0.30
C ILE A 358 22.69 -17.40 -0.56
N LYS A 359 23.73 -18.22 -0.69
CA LYS A 359 23.70 -19.40 -1.59
C LYS A 359 22.61 -20.38 -1.20
N LEU A 360 22.50 -20.69 0.10
CA LEU A 360 21.46 -21.57 0.62
C LEU A 360 20.06 -20.98 0.41
N LEU A 361 19.88 -19.67 0.65
CA LEU A 361 18.62 -18.99 0.38
C LEU A 361 18.25 -19.02 -1.11
N GLU A 362 19.20 -18.78 -2.00
CA GLU A 362 18.99 -18.88 -3.45
C GLU A 362 18.56 -20.29 -3.86
N GLU A 363 19.21 -21.33 -3.34
CA GLU A 363 18.87 -22.73 -3.63
C GLU A 363 17.46 -23.08 -3.13
N VAL A 364 17.16 -22.77 -1.88
CA VAL A 364 15.87 -23.07 -1.25
C VAL A 364 14.72 -22.32 -1.93
N ILE A 365 14.89 -21.01 -2.18
CA ILE A 365 13.89 -20.19 -2.87
C ILE A 365 13.73 -20.65 -4.32
N SER A 366 14.82 -20.95 -5.03
CA SER A 366 14.76 -21.42 -6.42
C SER A 366 14.07 -22.77 -6.54
N SER A 367 14.35 -23.69 -5.61
CA SER A 367 13.71 -25.01 -5.52
C SER A 367 12.20 -24.86 -5.31
N HIS A 368 11.79 -24.02 -4.34
CA HIS A 368 10.38 -23.73 -4.09
C HIS A 368 9.70 -23.03 -5.27
N ALA A 369 10.41 -22.13 -5.96
CA ALA A 369 9.91 -21.39 -7.12
C ALA A 369 9.82 -22.23 -8.41
N LYS A 370 10.42 -23.43 -8.44
CA LYS A 370 10.65 -24.25 -9.64
C LYS A 370 11.36 -23.49 -10.77
N ARG A 371 12.21 -22.52 -10.42
CA ARG A 371 13.01 -21.72 -11.37
C ARG A 371 14.17 -21.05 -10.67
N GLN A 372 15.18 -20.64 -11.43
CA GLN A 372 16.31 -19.91 -10.88
C GLN A 372 15.90 -18.50 -10.40
N VAL A 373 16.20 -18.22 -9.13
CA VAL A 373 16.06 -16.91 -8.48
C VAL A 373 17.44 -16.45 -8.03
N LYS A 374 17.84 -15.24 -8.40
CA LYS A 374 19.13 -14.65 -8.00
C LYS A 374 18.93 -13.58 -6.94
N ILE A 375 19.75 -13.57 -5.91
CA ILE A 375 19.79 -12.55 -4.87
C ILE A 375 21.01 -11.65 -5.10
N LYS A 376 20.81 -10.33 -5.08
CA LYS A 376 21.89 -9.35 -5.27
C LYS A 376 21.85 -8.23 -4.25
N CYS A 377 23.02 -7.91 -3.70
CA CYS A 377 23.20 -6.83 -2.73
C CYS A 377 24.02 -5.66 -3.29
N ARG A 378 24.97 -5.94 -4.21
CA ARG A 378 25.83 -4.93 -4.85
C ARG A 378 25.24 -4.49 -6.18
N LEU A 379 24.69 -3.28 -6.23
CA LEU A 379 23.89 -2.80 -7.35
C LEU A 379 24.49 -1.53 -7.97
N ARG A 380 24.27 -1.36 -9.27
CA ARG A 380 24.63 -0.16 -10.03
C ARG A 380 23.44 0.30 -10.86
N GLY A 381 23.45 1.57 -11.27
CA GLY A 381 22.42 2.14 -12.13
C GLY A 381 21.03 2.15 -11.48
N ASP A 382 20.01 1.74 -12.22
CA ASP A 382 18.60 1.83 -11.79
C ASP A 382 18.26 0.89 -10.62
N ARG A 383 18.90 -0.28 -10.54
CA ARG A 383 18.75 -1.21 -9.40
C ARG A 383 19.15 -0.55 -8.07
N ALA A 384 20.22 0.24 -8.07
CA ALA A 384 20.67 0.97 -6.89
C ALA A 384 19.69 2.09 -6.50
N LYS A 385 19.06 2.76 -7.47
CA LYS A 385 18.03 3.78 -7.21
C LYS A 385 16.80 3.16 -6.56
N TRP A 386 16.33 2.01 -7.04
CA TRP A 386 15.20 1.31 -6.41
C TRP A 386 15.51 0.87 -5.00
N LEU A 387 16.71 0.36 -4.75
CA LEU A 387 17.13 -0.02 -3.41
C LEU A 387 17.18 1.18 -2.48
N LYS A 388 17.72 2.32 -2.94
CA LYS A 388 17.71 3.57 -2.18
C LYS A 388 16.29 4.03 -1.85
N MET A 389 15.39 3.98 -2.83
CA MET A 389 13.98 4.34 -2.62
C MET A 389 13.32 3.40 -1.60
N ALA A 390 13.59 2.09 -1.66
CA ALA A 390 13.09 1.13 -0.69
C ALA A 390 13.64 1.40 0.72
N ALA A 391 14.93 1.71 0.86
CA ALA A 391 15.53 2.06 2.14
C ALA A 391 14.91 3.33 2.75
N GLU A 392 14.73 4.39 1.96
CA GLU A 392 14.07 5.64 2.42
C GLU A 392 12.62 5.38 2.88
N ASN A 393 11.88 4.53 2.17
CA ASN A 393 10.51 4.20 2.56
C ASN A 393 10.43 3.28 3.79
N ALA A 394 11.43 2.41 3.99
CA ALA A 394 11.54 1.56 5.17
C ALA A 394 11.78 2.40 6.42
N GLU A 395 12.69 3.38 6.34
CA GLU A 395 12.98 4.32 7.42
C GLU A 395 11.75 5.19 7.76
N LEU A 396 11.06 5.74 6.76
CA LEU A 396 9.83 6.51 6.97
C LEU A 396 8.74 5.65 7.65
N SER A 397 8.58 4.41 7.22
CA SER A 397 7.63 3.47 7.84
C SER A 397 7.99 3.17 9.30
N LEU A 398 9.28 3.04 9.61
CA LEU A 398 9.77 2.80 10.97
C LEU A 398 9.53 4.00 11.89
N ILE A 399 9.83 5.21 11.43
CA ILE A 399 9.57 6.46 12.18
C ILE A 399 8.08 6.59 12.50
N GLN A 400 7.21 6.33 11.53
CA GLN A 400 5.76 6.35 11.74
C GLN A 400 5.31 5.29 12.75
N HIS A 401 5.89 4.09 12.69
CA HIS A 401 5.57 3.02 13.63
C HIS A 401 6.00 3.36 15.07
N LEU A 402 7.21 3.91 15.24
CA LEU A 402 7.74 4.34 16.54
C LEU A 402 6.89 5.46 17.15
N ALA A 403 6.53 6.49 16.38
CA ALA A 403 5.67 7.57 16.85
C ALA A 403 4.29 7.06 17.31
N ASN A 404 3.71 6.12 16.56
CA ASN A 404 2.43 5.50 16.93
C ASN A 404 2.54 4.64 18.21
N LYS A 405 3.69 4.04 18.48
CA LYS A 405 3.96 3.27 19.70
C LYS A 405 4.14 4.19 20.90
N GLU A 406 4.92 5.27 20.73
CA GLU A 406 5.14 6.28 21.77
C GLU A 406 3.83 6.93 22.22
N ASN A 407 2.97 7.34 21.28
CA ASN A 407 1.65 7.90 21.60
C ASN A 407 0.74 6.91 22.35
N ARG A 408 0.83 5.60 22.07
CA ARG A 408 0.09 4.57 22.83
C ARG A 408 0.64 4.43 24.25
N GLN A 409 1.96 4.41 24.39
CA GLN A 409 2.59 4.33 25.70
C GLN A 409 2.24 5.55 26.56
N GLN A 410 2.28 6.76 25.98
CA GLN A 410 1.89 7.98 26.69
C GLN A 410 0.44 7.94 27.17
N ARG A 411 -0.49 7.44 26.34
CA ARG A 411 -1.90 7.26 26.73
C ARG A 411 -2.07 6.29 27.90
N THR A 412 -1.39 5.15 27.85
CA THR A 412 -1.42 4.12 28.92
C THR A 412 -0.78 4.64 30.20
N ASN A 413 0.37 5.33 30.09
CA ASN A 413 1.02 5.96 31.24
C ASN A 413 0.12 7.02 31.89
N LYS A 414 -0.62 7.80 31.08
CA LYS A 414 -1.57 8.79 31.61
C LYS A 414 -2.76 8.12 32.31
N LEU A 415 -3.22 6.97 31.81
CA LEU A 415 -4.23 6.15 32.49
C LEU A 415 -3.72 5.62 33.83
N ASN A 416 -2.50 5.08 33.89
CA ASN A 416 -1.89 4.62 35.14
C ASN A 416 -1.78 5.76 36.17
N GLN A 417 -1.34 6.94 35.74
CA GLN A 417 -1.29 8.14 36.59
C GLN A 417 -2.67 8.56 37.10
N LEU A 418 -3.70 8.48 36.25
CA LEU A 418 -5.07 8.86 36.61
C LEU A 418 -5.62 7.93 37.70
N LEU A 419 -5.42 6.63 37.52
CA LEU A 419 -5.93 5.58 38.40
C LEU A 419 -5.01 5.29 39.58
N LYS A 420 -3.84 5.95 39.66
CA LYS A 420 -2.82 5.78 40.70
C LYS A 420 -2.41 4.31 40.89
N LEU A 421 -2.30 3.58 39.78
CA LEU A 421 -1.87 2.17 39.81
C LEU A 421 -0.36 2.10 40.07
N GLU A 422 0.04 1.23 40.99
CA GLU A 422 1.45 0.98 41.31
C GLU A 422 2.15 0.25 40.16
N ASP A 423 1.45 -0.69 39.54
CA ASP A 423 1.94 -1.49 38.42
C ASP A 423 1.41 -1.00 37.06
N PRO A 424 2.22 -1.14 35.98
CA PRO A 424 1.79 -0.78 34.65
C PRO A 424 0.72 -1.76 34.13
N VAL A 425 -0.42 -1.22 33.72
CA VAL A 425 -1.51 -1.99 33.11
C VAL A 425 -1.03 -2.77 31.88
N GLN A 426 -1.19 -4.08 31.94
CA GLN A 426 -0.85 -5.02 30.88
C GLN A 426 -2.07 -5.54 30.13
N ARG A 427 -3.23 -5.65 30.81
CA ARG A 427 -4.45 -6.20 30.24
C ARG A 427 -5.69 -5.47 30.73
N MET A 428 -6.53 -5.05 29.77
CA MET A 428 -7.80 -4.37 30.00
C MET A 428 -8.92 -5.15 29.29
N GLU A 429 -10.05 -5.34 29.96
CA GLU A 429 -11.25 -5.91 29.36
C GLU A 429 -12.39 -4.90 29.43
N CYS A 430 -13.23 -4.83 28.39
CA CYS A 430 -14.37 -3.94 28.33
C CYS A 430 -15.63 -4.70 27.95
N PHE A 431 -16.70 -4.48 28.71
CA PHE A 431 -17.99 -5.12 28.52
C PHE A 431 -19.03 -4.11 28.04
N ASP A 432 -19.71 -4.48 26.96
CA ASP A 432 -20.82 -3.73 26.36
C ASP A 432 -22.04 -4.64 26.15
N ILE A 433 -23.24 -4.09 26.34
CA ILE A 433 -24.51 -4.80 26.14
C ILE A 433 -25.25 -4.17 24.98
N SER A 434 -25.57 -5.01 24.00
CA SER A 434 -26.30 -4.61 22.81
C SER A 434 -27.67 -5.30 22.75
N HIS A 435 -28.69 -4.51 22.44
CA HIS A 435 -30.04 -4.98 22.11
C HIS A 435 -30.32 -4.69 20.64
N THR A 436 -30.50 -5.74 19.85
CA THR A 436 -31.10 -5.63 18.52
C THR A 436 -32.62 -5.72 18.70
N ALA A 437 -33.35 -4.70 18.23
CA ALA A 437 -34.80 -4.62 18.38
C ALA A 437 -35.48 -5.81 17.65
N GLY A 438 -35.74 -6.90 18.38
CA GLY A 438 -36.32 -8.15 17.85
C GLY A 438 -35.44 -9.40 17.96
N GLU A 439 -34.17 -9.29 18.37
CA GLU A 439 -33.25 -10.41 18.56
C GLU A 439 -32.80 -10.55 20.04
N ALA A 440 -32.18 -11.68 20.37
CA ALA A 440 -31.67 -11.97 21.71
C ALA A 440 -30.58 -10.97 22.15
N THR A 441 -30.59 -10.56 23.41
CA THR A 441 -29.55 -9.69 24.00
C THR A 441 -28.17 -10.35 23.89
N VAL A 442 -27.16 -9.58 23.46
CA VAL A 442 -25.77 -10.04 23.34
C VAL A 442 -24.85 -9.12 24.12
N ALA A 443 -24.02 -9.71 24.98
CA ALA A 443 -22.92 -9.00 25.63
C ALA A 443 -21.60 -9.26 24.90
N SER A 444 -20.85 -8.20 24.65
CA SER A 444 -19.54 -8.26 23.99
C SER A 444 -18.43 -7.94 24.98
N CYS A 445 -17.36 -8.73 24.94
CA CYS A 445 -16.14 -8.51 25.71
C CYS A 445 -14.98 -8.24 24.77
N VAL A 446 -14.45 -7.03 24.85
CA VAL A 446 -13.31 -6.53 24.09
C VAL A 446 -12.08 -6.56 24.97
N VAL A 447 -10.93 -6.97 24.42
CA VAL A 447 -9.70 -7.18 25.16
C VAL A 447 -8.58 -6.33 24.59
N PHE A 448 -7.89 -5.58 25.46
CA PHE A 448 -6.73 -4.77 25.14
C PHE A 448 -5.52 -5.18 25.98
N ASP A 449 -4.34 -5.05 25.40
CA ASP A 449 -3.07 -5.05 26.12
C ASP A 449 -2.37 -3.69 26.01
N ALA A 450 -1.15 -3.59 26.57
CA ALA A 450 -0.32 -2.39 26.46
C ALA A 450 0.08 -2.04 25.00
N GLU A 451 0.03 -2.99 24.05
CA GLU A 451 0.33 -2.77 22.63
C GLU A 451 -0.93 -2.39 21.81
N GLY A 452 -2.14 -2.72 22.29
CA GLY A 452 -3.44 -2.36 21.72
C GLY A 452 -4.49 -3.47 21.76
N PRO A 453 -5.44 -3.52 20.81
CA PRO A 453 -6.53 -4.50 20.82
C PRO A 453 -6.06 -5.93 20.49
N LEU A 454 -6.45 -6.89 21.33
CA LEU A 454 -6.20 -8.33 21.16
C LEU A 454 -7.44 -9.04 20.58
N THR A 455 -7.65 -8.91 19.27
CA THR A 455 -8.86 -9.41 18.59
C THR A 455 -9.10 -10.92 18.74
N LYS A 456 -8.04 -11.73 18.91
CA LYS A 456 -8.16 -13.18 19.15
C LYS A 456 -8.83 -13.51 20.49
N ASP A 457 -8.76 -12.60 21.45
CA ASP A 457 -9.28 -12.78 22.79
C ASP A 457 -10.69 -12.21 22.96
N TYR A 458 -11.25 -11.56 21.92
CA TYR A 458 -12.61 -11.01 21.98
C TYR A 458 -13.62 -12.14 22.15
N ARG A 459 -14.66 -11.89 22.95
CA ARG A 459 -15.73 -12.87 23.21
C ARG A 459 -17.09 -12.21 23.05
N ARG A 460 -18.06 -13.00 22.63
CA ARG A 460 -19.48 -12.64 22.60
C ARG A 460 -20.25 -13.65 23.42
N PHE A 461 -21.19 -13.16 24.22
CA PHE A 461 -22.02 -13.95 25.10
C PHE A 461 -23.47 -13.75 24.70
N ASN A 462 -24.07 -14.82 24.19
CA ASN A 462 -25.51 -14.85 23.98
C ASN A 462 -26.18 -14.95 25.35
N ILE A 463 -27.00 -13.95 25.68
CA ILE A 463 -27.71 -13.83 26.95
C ILE A 463 -29.03 -14.60 26.81
N THR A 464 -29.32 -15.44 27.79
CA THR A 464 -30.49 -16.34 27.76
C THR A 464 -31.14 -16.38 29.14
N ASN A 465 -32.47 -16.58 29.17
CA ASN A 465 -33.28 -16.68 30.40
C ASN A 465 -33.29 -15.41 31.27
N ILE A 466 -33.37 -14.24 30.63
CA ILE A 466 -33.48 -12.94 31.31
C ILE A 466 -34.71 -12.20 30.81
N THR A 467 -35.35 -11.41 31.68
CA THR A 467 -36.43 -10.50 31.30
C THR A 467 -35.96 -9.59 30.16
N PRO A 468 -36.69 -9.51 29.03
CA PRO A 468 -36.31 -8.65 27.92
C PRO A 468 -36.12 -7.19 28.38
N GLY A 469 -34.96 -6.60 28.07
CA GLY A 469 -34.60 -5.24 28.46
C GLY A 469 -33.95 -5.08 29.84
N ASP A 470 -33.61 -6.17 30.54
CA ASP A 470 -32.84 -6.11 31.79
C ASP A 470 -31.32 -6.18 31.53
N ASP A 471 -30.74 -5.00 31.30
CA ASP A 471 -29.29 -4.81 31.07
C ASP A 471 -28.46 -5.24 32.28
N TYR A 472 -28.98 -5.11 33.50
CA TYR A 472 -28.24 -5.43 34.70
C TYR A 472 -28.00 -6.94 34.81
N ALA A 473 -29.05 -7.73 34.60
CA ALA A 473 -28.95 -9.18 34.63
C ALA A 473 -28.14 -9.73 33.44
N ALA A 474 -28.23 -9.08 32.26
CA ALA A 474 -27.39 -9.43 31.11
C ALA A 474 -25.90 -9.24 31.42
N MET A 475 -25.53 -8.17 32.13
CA MET A 475 -24.14 -7.91 32.51
C MET A 475 -23.63 -8.92 33.53
N GLU A 476 -24.45 -9.18 34.55
CA GLU A 476 -24.20 -10.17 35.59
C GLU A 476 -23.91 -11.55 34.96
N GLN A 477 -24.74 -12.01 34.02
CA GLN A 477 -24.56 -13.28 33.33
C GLN A 477 -23.26 -13.34 32.49
N ALA A 478 -22.93 -12.26 31.77
CA ALA A 478 -21.73 -12.22 30.92
C ALA A 478 -20.42 -12.28 31.74
N ILE A 479 -20.35 -11.46 32.80
CA ILE A 479 -19.19 -11.39 33.71
C ILE A 479 -19.04 -12.71 34.45
N MET A 480 -20.14 -13.27 34.98
CA MET A 480 -20.13 -14.55 35.69
C MET A 480 -19.58 -15.67 34.80
N ARG A 481 -20.07 -15.79 33.57
CA ARG A 481 -19.62 -16.82 32.61
C ARG A 481 -18.16 -16.65 32.22
N ARG A 482 -17.71 -15.41 31.98
CA ARG A 482 -16.32 -15.11 31.62
C ARG A 482 -15.36 -15.51 32.73
N TYR A 483 -15.59 -15.01 33.94
CA TYR A 483 -14.63 -15.15 35.04
C TYR A 483 -14.71 -16.51 35.73
N THR A 484 -15.86 -17.18 35.74
CA THR A 484 -15.93 -18.60 36.15
C THR A 484 -15.04 -19.47 35.27
N ARG A 485 -15.04 -19.22 33.96
CA ARG A 485 -14.21 -19.96 33.01
C ARG A 485 -12.73 -19.61 33.17
N VAL A 486 -12.39 -18.32 33.33
CA VAL A 486 -11.01 -17.87 33.61
C VAL A 486 -10.47 -18.54 34.88
N LYS A 487 -11.27 -18.63 35.95
CA LYS A 487 -10.87 -19.30 37.20
C LYS A 487 -10.70 -20.82 37.03
N LYS A 488 -11.52 -21.47 36.20
CA LYS A 488 -11.42 -22.92 35.91
C LYS A 488 -10.27 -23.28 34.98
N GLU A 489 -9.95 -22.42 34.01
CA GLU A 489 -8.95 -22.67 32.96
C GLU A 489 -7.60 -21.97 33.26
N GLU A 490 -7.39 -21.44 34.46
CA GLU A 490 -6.22 -20.62 34.85
C GLU A 490 -5.91 -19.52 33.81
N GLY A 491 -6.97 -18.88 33.31
CA GLY A 491 -6.86 -17.80 32.33
C GLY A 491 -6.26 -16.53 32.94
N LYS A 492 -5.80 -15.62 32.07
CA LYS A 492 -5.23 -14.34 32.50
C LYS A 492 -6.33 -13.41 33.04
N ILE A 493 -6.21 -13.04 34.30
CA ILE A 493 -7.03 -12.00 34.95
C ILE A 493 -6.58 -10.63 34.41
N PRO A 494 -7.50 -9.72 34.05
CA PRO A 494 -7.14 -8.37 33.62
C PRO A 494 -6.79 -7.46 34.80
N ASP A 495 -6.01 -6.40 34.56
CA ASP A 495 -5.72 -5.39 35.58
C ASP A 495 -6.90 -4.40 35.73
N ILE A 496 -7.61 -4.14 34.63
CA ILE A 496 -8.77 -3.23 34.60
C ILE A 496 -9.94 -3.88 33.85
N ILE A 497 -11.14 -3.74 34.43
CA ILE A 497 -12.41 -4.09 33.80
C ILE A 497 -13.23 -2.82 33.60
N PHE A 498 -13.51 -2.48 32.34
CA PHE A 498 -14.41 -1.41 31.95
C PHE A 498 -15.82 -1.95 31.69
N ILE A 499 -16.82 -1.21 32.14
CA ILE A 499 -18.23 -1.48 31.87
C ILE A 499 -18.83 -0.26 31.20
N ASP A 500 -19.41 -0.42 30.01
CA ASP A 500 -20.16 0.67 29.35
C ASP A 500 -21.53 0.88 29.99
N GLY A 501 -21.51 1.45 31.19
CA GLY A 501 -22.70 2.01 31.79
C GLY A 501 -22.52 2.55 33.20
N GLY A 502 -23.64 2.92 33.79
CA GLY A 502 -23.70 3.68 35.03
C GLY A 502 -23.50 2.84 36.29
N LYS A 503 -23.57 3.51 37.44
CA LYS A 503 -23.33 2.96 38.77
C LYS A 503 -24.03 1.61 39.04
N GLY A 504 -25.26 1.43 38.58
CA GLY A 504 -26.01 0.18 38.79
C GLY A 504 -25.36 -1.04 38.11
N GLN A 505 -24.78 -0.89 36.92
CA GLN A 505 -24.16 -2.01 36.18
C GLN A 505 -22.80 -2.36 36.81
N VAL A 506 -22.06 -1.33 37.22
CA VAL A 506 -20.81 -1.48 37.97
C VAL A 506 -21.04 -2.21 39.29
N GLY A 507 -22.05 -1.81 40.06
CA GLY A 507 -22.35 -2.46 41.34
C GLY A 507 -22.74 -3.94 41.19
N LYS A 508 -23.44 -4.30 40.11
CA LYS A 508 -23.75 -5.71 39.80
C LYS A 508 -22.51 -6.52 39.44
N ALA A 509 -21.65 -5.96 38.59
CA ALA A 509 -20.38 -6.58 38.24
C ALA A 509 -19.47 -6.78 39.46
N GLN A 510 -19.44 -5.81 40.38
CA GLN A 510 -18.68 -5.92 41.61
C GLN A 510 -19.14 -7.10 42.47
N LYS A 511 -20.46 -7.28 42.64
CA LYS A 511 -21.00 -8.43 43.38
C LYS A 511 -20.56 -9.77 42.80
N VAL A 512 -20.59 -9.90 41.47
CA VAL A 512 -20.13 -11.13 40.78
C VAL A 512 -18.64 -11.39 41.01
N LEU A 513 -17.81 -10.34 40.94
CA LEU A 513 -16.38 -10.48 41.19
C LEU A 513 -16.08 -10.86 42.64
N GLU A 514 -16.82 -10.30 43.60
CA GLU A 514 -16.75 -10.66 45.02
C GLU A 514 -17.18 -12.11 45.27
N GLU A 515 -18.28 -12.58 44.67
CA GLU A 515 -18.73 -13.97 44.71
C GLU A 515 -17.68 -14.95 44.16
N LEU A 516 -16.98 -14.54 43.10
CA LEU A 516 -15.89 -15.32 42.50
C LEU A 516 -14.55 -15.16 43.23
N GLN A 517 -14.48 -14.33 44.28
CA GLN A 517 -13.27 -14.00 45.04
C GLN A 517 -12.16 -13.39 44.17
N LEU A 518 -12.52 -12.62 43.15
CA LEU A 518 -11.60 -11.94 42.23
C LEU A 518 -11.52 -10.46 42.59
N ASN A 519 -10.62 -10.12 43.51
CA ASN A 519 -10.50 -8.76 44.02
C ASN A 519 -9.35 -7.95 43.38
N GLU A 520 -8.52 -8.57 42.56
CA GLU A 520 -7.38 -7.94 41.90
C GLU A 520 -7.75 -6.87 40.85
N PRO A 521 -8.71 -7.08 39.92
CA PRO A 521 -8.98 -6.10 38.87
C PRO A 521 -9.63 -4.82 39.40
N VAL A 522 -9.22 -3.69 38.84
CA VAL A 522 -9.89 -2.39 39.06
C VAL A 522 -11.13 -2.30 38.17
N LEU A 523 -12.29 -2.15 38.79
CA LEU A 523 -13.58 -2.06 38.10
C LEU A 523 -13.96 -0.60 37.85
N ILE A 524 -14.20 -0.24 36.58
CA ILE A 524 -14.50 1.13 36.16
C ILE A 524 -15.76 1.15 35.29
N GLY A 525 -16.78 1.90 35.72
CA GLY A 525 -17.93 2.24 34.89
C GLY A 525 -17.68 3.45 34.02
N ILE A 526 -18.17 3.40 32.79
CA ILE A 526 -18.13 4.51 31.84
C ILE A 526 -19.58 5.01 31.67
N ALA A 527 -19.92 6.10 32.36
CA ALA A 527 -21.25 6.70 32.23
C ALA A 527 -21.26 7.77 31.11
N LYS A 528 -22.32 7.74 30.29
CA LYS A 528 -22.59 8.79 29.29
C LYS A 528 -22.97 10.08 30.02
N GLY A 529 -22.25 11.18 29.76
CA GLY A 529 -22.55 12.48 30.37
C GLY A 529 -23.93 13.03 30.02
N PRO A 530 -24.40 14.06 30.74
CA PRO A 530 -25.77 14.58 30.66
C PRO A 530 -26.20 15.06 29.27
N SER A 531 -25.26 15.37 28.37
CA SER A 531 -25.52 15.85 27.01
C SER A 531 -25.48 14.77 25.91
N ARG A 532 -25.26 13.48 26.25
CA ARG A 532 -25.06 12.36 25.30
C ARG A 532 -24.00 12.61 24.20
N LYS A 533 -23.11 13.59 24.36
CA LYS A 533 -22.01 13.84 23.41
C LYS A 533 -20.75 13.10 23.83
N ALA A 534 -20.06 12.49 22.88
CA ALA A 534 -18.76 11.83 23.10
C ALA A 534 -17.75 12.83 23.70
N GLY A 535 -17.03 12.41 24.74
CA GLY A 535 -16.05 13.25 25.46
C GLY A 535 -16.52 13.83 26.79
N MET A 536 -17.80 13.75 27.14
CA MET A 536 -18.29 14.06 28.50
C MET A 536 -18.52 12.77 29.31
N GLU A 537 -17.66 11.77 29.18
CA GLU A 537 -17.79 10.56 30.00
C GLU A 537 -17.35 10.80 31.43
N THR A 538 -18.09 10.23 32.37
CA THR A 538 -17.73 10.18 33.79
C THR A 538 -17.27 8.77 34.10
N LEU A 539 -16.06 8.64 34.64
CA LEU A 539 -15.56 7.36 35.14
C LEU A 539 -16.05 7.16 36.57
N ILE A 540 -16.66 5.99 36.82
CA ILE A 540 -17.17 5.60 38.13
C ILE A 540 -16.27 4.49 38.66
N ILE A 541 -15.58 4.75 39.77
CA ILE A 541 -14.78 3.77 40.49
C ILE A 541 -15.56 3.41 41.75
N GLU A 542 -16.24 2.25 41.74
CA GLU A 542 -17.22 1.90 42.77
C GLU A 542 -16.58 1.65 44.14
N ARG A 543 -15.41 1.00 44.18
CA ARG A 543 -14.66 0.74 45.43
C ARG A 543 -14.30 2.00 46.21
N GLU A 544 -14.04 3.10 45.51
CA GLU A 544 -13.72 4.40 46.11
C GLU A 544 -14.94 5.33 46.21
N ASN A 545 -16.12 4.88 45.74
CA ASN A 545 -17.32 5.68 45.52
C ASN A 545 -16.99 7.04 44.84
N LYS A 546 -16.09 6.99 43.85
CA LYS A 546 -15.46 8.17 43.27
C LYS A 546 -15.87 8.33 41.81
N GLN A 547 -16.22 9.56 41.45
CA GLN A 547 -16.51 9.94 40.07
C GLN A 547 -15.38 10.83 39.56
N ILE A 548 -14.78 10.46 38.43
CA ILE A 548 -13.69 11.21 37.80
C ILE A 548 -14.21 11.78 36.49
N HIS A 549 -14.18 13.11 36.39
CA HIS A 549 -14.44 13.83 35.15
C HIS A 549 -13.10 14.11 34.45
N LEU A 550 -12.99 13.66 33.21
CA LEU A 550 -11.79 13.87 32.41
C LEU A 550 -11.97 15.04 31.43
N PRO A 551 -10.94 15.88 31.24
CA PRO A 551 -10.91 16.84 30.15
C PRO A 551 -11.05 16.15 28.79
N HIS A 552 -11.73 16.80 27.84
CA HIS A 552 -11.98 16.27 26.49
C HIS A 552 -10.70 15.95 25.70
N ASP A 553 -9.60 16.62 26.00
CA ASP A 553 -8.28 16.47 25.39
C ASP A 553 -7.38 15.49 26.13
N SER A 554 -7.86 14.86 27.21
CA SER A 554 -7.07 13.94 28.01
C SER A 554 -6.71 12.67 27.21
N PRO A 555 -5.39 12.33 27.09
CA PRO A 555 -4.96 11.12 26.40
C PRO A 555 -5.52 9.83 27.02
N ALA A 556 -5.76 9.82 28.34
CA ALA A 556 -6.37 8.68 29.04
C ALA A 556 -7.84 8.49 28.62
N LEU A 557 -8.58 9.59 28.44
CA LEU A 557 -9.97 9.54 27.98
C LEU A 557 -10.05 8.97 26.55
N HIS A 558 -9.15 9.39 25.66
CA HIS A 558 -9.10 8.87 24.29
C HIS A 558 -8.77 7.39 24.23
N LEU A 559 -8.00 6.86 25.19
CA LEU A 559 -7.74 5.42 25.30
C LEU A 559 -8.99 4.67 25.75
N ILE A 560 -9.69 5.18 26.76
CA ILE A 560 -10.93 4.57 27.26
C ILE A 560 -12.02 4.58 26.17
N GLN A 561 -12.16 5.67 25.43
CA GLN A 561 -13.03 5.78 24.26
C GLN A 561 -12.64 4.89 23.09
N HIS A 562 -11.39 4.44 23.02
CA HIS A 562 -10.93 3.51 22.00
C HIS A 562 -11.21 2.06 22.42
N ILE A 563 -11.23 1.80 23.73
CA ILE A 563 -11.54 0.50 24.30
C ILE A 563 -13.05 0.22 24.24
N ARG A 564 -13.88 1.23 24.53
CA ARG A 564 -15.33 1.22 24.30
C ARG A 564 -15.64 1.36 22.80
#